data_AF-A0A413FCZ1-F1
#
_entry.id   AF-A0A413FCZ1-F1
#
_cell.length_a   1.000
_cell.length_b   1.000
_cell.length_c   1.000
_cell.angle_alpha   90.00
_cell.angle_beta   90.00
_cell.angle_gamma   90.00
#
_symmetry.space_group_name_H-M   'P 1'
#
loop_
_entity.id
_entity.type
_entity.pdbx_description
1 polymer ?
#
loop_
_entity_poly.entity_id
_entity_poly.type
_entity_poly.pdbx_seq_one_letter_code
_entity_poly.pdbx_strand_id
1 'polypeptide(L)'
;MGIEAICRWGEEILACRDYLSAKEQFGDWQREVKSALDGSGLPESRKREIGVKLHFVENEFSVEDSKRELDRTIRGTVEALGGLAQRPEESFPGPMAELIIQKILRNFYLYVRTMYQAEVHKKASIGKELLEQIQIGNEYDVQRMLLAIIRPVFPAARAEVVSDNGYSGMRCDLYIDEYDLAIEVKCTRKNMTEKMLTEQLGADGFLYDYHTIYMLIYDKEGIVENPAAFENMLKREYDRDGRQVRAFVIEPATL
;
A
#
# COMPACT_ATOMS: atom_id res chain seq x y z
N MET A 1 -8.80 25.15 -5.27
CA MET A 1 -8.80 25.43 -3.80
C MET A 1 -7.95 24.39 -3.05
N GLY A 2 -7.60 24.61 -1.77
CA GLY A 2 -6.96 23.56 -0.94
C GLY A 2 -7.96 22.49 -0.46
N ILE A 3 -7.48 21.27 -0.17
CA ILE A 3 -8.34 20.10 0.15
C ILE A 3 -9.30 20.39 1.32
N GLU A 4 -8.84 21.01 2.40
CA GLU A 4 -9.71 21.36 3.55
C GLU A 4 -10.83 22.36 3.20
N ALA A 5 -10.57 23.28 2.27
CA ALA A 5 -11.58 24.23 1.82
C ALA A 5 -12.61 23.54 0.90
N ILE A 6 -12.16 22.56 0.11
CA ILE A 6 -13.03 21.71 -0.72
C ILE A 6 -13.91 20.83 0.16
N CYS A 7 -13.37 20.22 1.22
CA CYS A 7 -14.16 19.43 2.17
C CYS A 7 -15.26 20.27 2.85
N ARG A 8 -14.91 21.46 3.35
CA ARG A 8 -15.88 22.39 3.96
C ARG A 8 -16.99 22.78 2.98
N TRP A 9 -16.65 23.07 1.73
CA TRP A 9 -17.66 23.36 0.72
C TRP A 9 -18.58 22.16 0.45
N GLY A 10 -18.05 20.93 0.43
CA GLY A 10 -18.87 19.72 0.34
C GLY A 10 -19.89 19.61 1.50
N GLU A 11 -19.47 19.92 2.73
CA GLU A 11 -20.36 19.95 3.90
C GLU A 11 -21.45 21.04 3.80
N GLU A 12 -21.13 22.20 3.23
CA GLU A 12 -22.09 23.27 2.96
C GLU A 12 -23.16 22.84 1.94
N ILE A 13 -22.77 22.10 0.90
CA ILE A 13 -23.72 21.55 -0.09
C ILE A 13 -24.64 20.50 0.56
N LEU A 14 -24.11 19.67 1.46
CA LEU A 14 -24.91 18.71 2.25
C LEU A 14 -25.95 19.40 3.14
N ALA A 15 -25.65 20.59 3.65
CA ALA A 15 -26.58 21.39 4.44
C ALA A 15 -27.69 22.05 3.58
N CYS A 16 -27.52 22.11 2.26
CA CYS A 16 -28.50 22.70 1.35
C CYS A 16 -29.75 21.80 1.22
N ARG A 17 -30.91 22.37 1.57
CA ARG A 17 -32.21 21.69 1.51
C ARG A 17 -32.81 21.65 0.10
N ASP A 18 -32.47 22.61 -0.75
CA ASP A 18 -32.97 22.68 -2.12
C ASP A 18 -32.10 21.83 -3.06
N TYR A 19 -32.73 20.88 -3.76
CA TYR A 19 -32.01 19.94 -4.62
C TYR A 19 -31.36 20.62 -5.82
N LEU A 20 -32.04 21.56 -6.47
CA LEU A 20 -31.53 22.21 -7.68
C LEU A 20 -30.30 23.08 -7.36
N SER A 21 -30.37 23.85 -6.28
CA SER A 21 -29.24 24.64 -5.79
C SER A 21 -28.09 23.75 -5.33
N ALA A 22 -28.36 22.65 -4.62
CA ALA A 22 -27.33 21.70 -4.22
C ALA A 22 -26.64 21.04 -5.43
N LYS A 23 -27.40 20.72 -6.49
CA LYS A 23 -26.89 20.11 -7.72
C LYS A 23 -26.00 21.05 -8.52
N GLU A 24 -26.38 22.32 -8.64
CA GLU A 24 -25.55 23.34 -9.29
C GLU A 24 -24.21 23.49 -8.58
N GLN A 25 -24.26 23.68 -7.26
CA GLN A 25 -23.05 23.79 -6.43
C GLN A 25 -22.21 22.50 -6.47
N PHE A 26 -22.84 21.33 -6.52
CA PHE A 26 -22.13 20.06 -6.70
C PHE A 26 -21.36 20.01 -8.02
N GLY A 27 -21.93 20.51 -9.11
CA GLY A 27 -21.24 20.55 -10.41
C GLY A 27 -19.97 21.40 -10.37
N ASP A 28 -20.01 22.53 -9.67
CA ASP A 28 -18.84 23.40 -9.46
C ASP A 28 -17.82 22.76 -8.53
N TRP A 29 -18.30 22.21 -7.41
CA TRP A 29 -17.49 21.48 -6.46
C TRP A 29 -16.78 20.27 -7.10
N GLN A 30 -17.47 19.52 -7.95
CA GLN A 30 -16.92 18.39 -8.69
C GLN A 30 -15.74 18.80 -9.58
N ARG A 31 -15.80 19.98 -10.22
CA ARG A 31 -14.69 20.50 -11.04
C ARG A 31 -13.50 20.89 -10.18
N GLU A 32 -13.74 21.52 -9.03
CA GLU A 32 -12.67 21.89 -8.10
C GLU A 32 -12.03 20.67 -7.43
N VAL A 33 -12.80 19.63 -7.10
CA VAL A 33 -12.26 18.34 -6.62
C VAL A 33 -11.31 17.76 -7.66
N LYS A 34 -11.73 17.67 -8.93
CA LYS A 34 -10.88 17.15 -10.02
C LYS A 34 -9.60 17.98 -10.20
N SER A 35 -9.73 19.30 -10.24
CA SER A 35 -8.58 20.21 -10.37
C SER A 35 -7.61 20.07 -9.19
N ALA A 36 -8.12 19.91 -7.97
CA ALA A 36 -7.29 19.68 -6.79
C ALA A 36 -6.60 18.32 -6.84
N LEU A 37 -7.28 17.27 -7.28
CA LEU A 37 -6.67 15.94 -7.47
C LEU A 37 -5.55 16.00 -8.52
N ASP A 38 -5.75 16.66 -9.65
CA ASP A 38 -4.73 16.80 -10.69
C ASP A 38 -3.49 17.55 -10.19
N GLY A 39 -3.67 18.55 -9.32
CA GLY A 39 -2.58 19.32 -8.71
C GLY A 39 -1.97 18.74 -7.43
N SER A 40 -2.56 17.67 -6.86
CA SER A 40 -2.21 17.17 -5.52
C SER A 40 -0.95 16.30 -5.43
N GLY A 41 -0.40 15.87 -6.57
CA GLY A 41 0.69 14.89 -6.62
C GLY A 41 0.28 13.50 -6.10
N LEU A 42 -1.02 13.24 -5.93
CA LEU A 42 -1.52 11.94 -5.49
C LEU A 42 -1.33 10.84 -6.56
N PRO A 43 -1.29 9.57 -6.15
CA PRO A 43 -1.29 8.43 -7.05
C PRO A 43 -2.50 8.37 -7.97
N GLU A 44 -2.32 7.90 -9.21
CA GLU A 44 -3.44 7.70 -10.15
C GLU A 44 -4.45 6.67 -9.66
N SER A 45 -4.02 5.66 -8.89
CA SER A 45 -4.88 4.70 -8.22
C SER A 45 -5.84 5.38 -7.22
N ARG A 46 -5.30 6.28 -6.40
CA ARG A 46 -6.06 7.09 -5.42
C ARG A 46 -6.94 8.14 -6.08
N LYS A 47 -6.47 8.80 -7.14
CA LYS A 47 -7.30 9.72 -7.94
C LYS A 47 -8.48 8.97 -8.56
N ARG A 48 -8.26 7.76 -9.07
CA ARG A 48 -9.33 6.90 -9.60
C ARG A 48 -10.33 6.49 -8.52
N GLU A 49 -9.88 6.10 -7.34
CA GLU A 49 -10.77 5.75 -6.22
C GLU A 49 -11.70 6.91 -5.85
N ILE A 50 -11.14 8.13 -5.71
CA ILE A 50 -11.92 9.34 -5.40
C ILE A 50 -12.81 9.71 -6.59
N GLY A 51 -12.32 9.53 -7.83
CA GLY A 51 -13.09 9.75 -9.05
C GLY A 51 -14.33 8.84 -9.16
N VAL A 52 -14.22 7.58 -8.73
CA VAL A 52 -15.35 6.65 -8.64
C VAL A 52 -16.36 7.12 -7.60
N LYS A 53 -15.90 7.55 -6.42
CA LYS A 53 -16.77 8.08 -5.35
C LYS A 53 -17.47 9.39 -5.74
N LEU A 54 -16.84 10.19 -6.59
CA LEU A 54 -17.36 11.44 -7.13
C LEU A 54 -18.40 11.24 -8.24
N HIS A 55 -18.59 10.01 -8.72
CA HIS A 55 -19.59 9.72 -9.74
C HIS A 55 -21.01 9.85 -9.16
N PHE A 56 -21.84 10.63 -9.84
CA PHE A 56 -23.24 10.84 -9.52
C PHE A 56 -24.10 10.52 -10.74
N VAL A 57 -25.19 9.78 -10.51
CA VAL A 57 -26.20 9.49 -11.53
C VAL A 57 -27.54 10.00 -11.02
N GLU A 58 -28.16 10.87 -11.81
CA GLU A 58 -29.48 11.41 -11.49
C GLU A 58 -30.59 10.39 -11.80
N ASN A 59 -31.57 10.30 -10.90
CA ASN A 59 -32.75 9.47 -11.12
C ASN A 59 -33.85 10.30 -11.75
N GLU A 60 -34.18 10.00 -13.01
CA GLU A 60 -35.20 10.71 -13.81
C GLU A 60 -36.62 10.60 -13.24
N PHE A 61 -36.87 9.66 -12.32
CA PHE A 61 -38.20 9.37 -11.78
C PHE A 61 -38.42 9.89 -10.35
N SER A 62 -37.36 10.32 -9.65
CA SER A 62 -37.44 10.71 -8.24
C SER A 62 -36.39 11.75 -7.86
N VAL A 63 -36.87 12.97 -7.57
CA VAL A 63 -36.03 14.07 -7.06
C VAL A 63 -35.48 13.74 -5.68
N GLU A 64 -36.27 13.06 -4.84
CA GLU A 64 -35.85 12.70 -3.49
C GLU A 64 -34.74 11.65 -3.50
N ASP A 65 -34.83 10.64 -4.38
CA ASP A 65 -33.76 9.65 -4.54
C ASP A 65 -32.51 10.27 -5.16
N SER A 66 -32.68 11.20 -6.11
CA SER A 66 -31.55 11.96 -6.67
C SER A 66 -30.84 12.80 -5.62
N LYS A 67 -31.57 13.45 -4.70
CA LYS A 67 -30.99 14.19 -3.59
C LYS A 67 -30.26 13.26 -2.61
N ARG A 68 -30.82 12.09 -2.29
CA ARG A 68 -30.16 11.10 -1.43
C ARG A 68 -28.87 10.54 -2.05
N GLU A 69 -28.87 10.29 -3.35
CA GLU A 69 -27.67 9.85 -4.07
C GLU A 69 -26.62 10.96 -4.10
N LEU A 70 -27.03 12.21 -4.40
CA LEU A 70 -26.14 13.37 -4.35
C LEU A 70 -25.46 13.52 -2.98
N ASP A 71 -26.24 13.42 -1.90
CA ASP A 71 -25.72 13.52 -0.53
C ASP A 71 -24.77 12.36 -0.18
N ARG A 72 -25.06 11.15 -0.69
CA ARG A 72 -24.17 9.98 -0.53
C ARG A 72 -22.85 10.19 -1.26
N THR A 73 -22.88 10.64 -2.51
CA THR A 73 -21.71 10.96 -3.33
C THR A 73 -20.84 12.02 -2.65
N ILE A 74 -21.44 13.13 -2.21
CA ILE A 74 -20.70 14.21 -1.55
C ILE A 74 -20.05 13.71 -0.26
N ARG A 75 -20.80 13.01 0.59
CA ARG A 75 -20.27 12.47 1.86
C ARG A 75 -19.12 11.51 1.64
N GLY A 76 -19.28 10.56 0.72
CA GLY A 76 -18.25 9.57 0.42
C GLY A 76 -16.97 10.18 -0.16
N THR A 77 -17.10 11.24 -0.96
CA THR A 77 -15.95 11.98 -1.50
C THR A 77 -15.31 12.89 -0.45
N VAL A 78 -16.08 13.58 0.39
CA VAL A 78 -15.56 14.39 1.50
C VAL A 78 -14.79 13.52 2.49
N GLU A 79 -15.29 12.33 2.83
CA GLU A 79 -14.58 11.38 3.69
C GLU A 79 -13.25 10.94 3.06
N ALA A 80 -13.25 10.62 1.76
CA ALA A 80 -12.03 10.23 1.04
C ALA A 80 -11.01 11.38 0.94
N LEU A 81 -11.47 12.61 0.72
CA LEU A 81 -10.63 13.82 0.69
C LEU A 81 -10.15 14.22 2.09
N GLY A 82 -10.97 14.07 3.11
CA GLY A 82 -10.61 14.36 4.51
C GLY A 82 -9.50 13.44 5.02
N GLY A 83 -9.48 12.18 4.59
CA GLY A 83 -8.36 11.27 4.81
C GLY A 83 -7.04 11.73 4.18
N LEU A 84 -7.08 12.59 3.17
CA LEU A 84 -5.89 13.18 2.53
C LEU A 84 -5.40 14.47 3.22
N ALA A 85 -6.33 15.25 3.80
CA ALA A 85 -6.00 16.44 4.58
C ALA A 85 -5.31 16.07 5.91
N GLN A 86 -5.60 14.89 6.43
CA GLN A 86 -4.88 14.31 7.55
C GLN A 86 -3.61 13.61 7.06
N ARG A 87 -2.60 14.39 6.62
CA ARG A 87 -1.24 13.92 6.88
C ARG A 87 -1.10 13.92 8.40
N PRO A 88 -0.84 12.79 9.07
CA PRO A 88 -0.41 12.86 10.46
C PRO A 88 0.73 13.89 10.52
N GLU A 89 0.70 14.82 11.48
CA GLU A 89 1.83 15.76 11.69
C GLU A 89 3.17 15.02 11.83
N GLU A 90 3.12 13.71 12.12
CA GLU A 90 4.22 12.76 12.24
C GLU A 90 4.63 12.02 10.94
N SER A 91 4.00 12.30 9.79
CA SER A 91 4.34 11.62 8.52
C SER A 91 5.69 12.06 7.95
N PHE A 92 6.45 11.10 7.43
CA PHE A 92 7.76 11.37 6.85
C PHE A 92 7.63 11.98 5.45
N PRO A 93 8.60 12.80 4.99
CA PRO A 93 8.71 13.11 3.56
C PRO A 93 8.86 11.82 2.74
N GLY A 94 8.22 11.74 1.56
CA GLY A 94 8.22 10.54 0.72
C GLY A 94 9.60 9.89 0.51
N PRO A 95 10.65 10.63 0.09
CA PRO A 95 11.99 10.07 -0.05
C PRO A 95 12.59 9.50 1.25
N MET A 96 12.22 10.07 2.40
CA MET A 96 12.65 9.58 3.71
C MET A 96 11.91 8.29 4.08
N ALA A 97 10.59 8.24 3.84
CA ALA A 97 9.80 7.03 4.04
C ALA A 97 10.35 5.87 3.19
N GLU A 98 10.59 6.11 1.91
CA GLU A 98 11.22 5.14 1.01
C GLU A 98 12.58 4.67 1.54
N LEU A 99 13.45 5.60 1.95
CA LEU A 99 14.76 5.24 2.52
C LEU A 99 14.63 4.35 3.77
N ILE A 100 13.72 4.67 4.67
CA ILE A 100 13.45 3.88 5.88
C ILE A 100 13.00 2.47 5.49
N ILE A 101 12.03 2.35 4.59
CA ILE A 101 11.50 1.05 4.15
C ILE A 101 12.60 0.23 3.47
N GLN A 102 13.37 0.83 2.56
CA GLN A 102 14.50 0.15 1.91
C GLN A 102 15.54 -0.33 2.93
N LYS A 103 15.80 0.45 3.99
CA LYS A 103 16.70 0.03 5.08
C LYS A 103 16.13 -1.11 5.90
N ILE A 104 14.82 -1.14 6.16
CA ILE A 104 14.15 -2.27 6.81
C ILE A 104 14.28 -3.52 5.96
N LEU A 105 13.94 -3.45 4.67
CA LEU A 105 13.98 -4.59 3.75
C LEU A 105 15.39 -5.16 3.59
N ARG A 106 16.38 -4.32 3.29
CA ARG A 106 17.78 -4.72 3.13
C ARG A 106 18.36 -5.36 4.39
N ASN A 107 17.89 -4.94 5.56
CA ASN A 107 18.41 -5.40 6.84
C ASN A 107 17.47 -6.38 7.54
N PHE A 108 16.47 -6.95 6.84
CA PHE A 108 15.53 -7.89 7.45
C PHE A 108 16.24 -9.11 8.06
N TYR A 109 17.37 -9.54 7.49
CA TYR A 109 18.22 -10.59 8.08
C TYR A 109 18.71 -10.25 9.50
N LEU A 110 18.91 -8.98 9.84
CA LEU A 110 19.29 -8.56 11.19
C LEU A 110 18.17 -8.79 12.19
N TYR A 111 16.91 -8.63 11.79
CA TYR A 111 15.78 -8.98 12.63
C TYR A 111 15.75 -10.48 12.89
N VAL A 112 15.88 -11.30 11.85
CA VAL A 112 15.90 -12.76 11.98
C VAL A 112 17.05 -13.19 12.91
N ARG A 113 18.24 -12.66 12.69
CA ARG A 113 19.42 -12.95 13.51
C ARG A 113 19.25 -12.51 14.96
N THR A 114 18.76 -11.29 15.20
CA THR A 114 18.67 -10.72 16.54
C THR A 114 17.55 -11.35 17.36
N MET A 115 16.40 -11.62 16.74
CA MET A 115 15.23 -12.15 17.44
C MET A 115 15.33 -13.66 17.64
N TYR A 116 15.81 -14.42 16.66
CA TYR A 116 15.71 -15.89 16.66
C TYR A 116 17.05 -16.63 16.78
N GLN A 117 18.19 -16.01 16.44
CA GLN A 117 19.49 -16.69 16.42
C GLN A 117 20.45 -16.23 17.54
N ALA A 118 20.31 -15.00 18.02
CA ALA A 118 21.19 -14.43 19.05
C ALA A 118 20.97 -15.08 20.43
N GLU A 119 21.98 -15.01 21.29
CA GLU A 119 21.85 -15.46 22.67
C GLU A 119 20.78 -14.64 23.42
N VAL A 120 19.85 -15.36 24.04
CA VAL A 120 18.80 -14.76 24.86
C VAL A 120 19.33 -14.49 26.26
N HIS A 121 18.95 -13.33 26.84
CA HIS A 121 19.27 -13.01 28.22
C HIS A 121 18.66 -14.04 29.19
N LYS A 122 19.44 -14.56 30.15
CA LYS A 122 19.05 -15.65 31.07
C LYS A 122 17.82 -15.37 31.95
N LYS A 123 17.40 -14.11 32.05
CA LYS A 123 16.19 -13.68 32.78
C LYS A 123 14.98 -13.40 31.88
N ALA A 124 15.11 -13.54 30.56
CA ALA A 124 14.00 -13.36 29.64
C ALA A 124 13.01 -14.53 29.76
N SER A 125 11.72 -14.24 29.69
CA SER A 125 10.66 -15.25 29.62
C SER A 125 10.55 -15.89 28.23
N ILE A 126 10.90 -15.16 27.18
CA ILE A 126 11.01 -15.67 25.81
C ILE A 126 12.40 -16.28 25.66
N GLY A 127 12.52 -17.56 26.02
CA GLY A 127 13.78 -18.31 25.97
C GLY A 127 14.10 -18.88 24.59
N LYS A 128 15.33 -19.39 24.45
CA LYS A 128 15.83 -20.02 23.20
C LYS A 128 14.94 -21.15 22.70
N GLU A 129 14.49 -22.03 23.61
CA GLU A 129 13.61 -23.17 23.27
C GLU A 129 12.29 -22.73 22.62
N LEU A 130 11.70 -21.61 23.08
CA LEU A 130 10.47 -21.07 22.50
C LEU A 130 10.72 -20.44 21.12
N LEU A 131 11.86 -19.75 20.96
CA LEU A 131 12.23 -19.11 19.70
C LEU A 131 12.55 -20.14 18.61
N GLU A 132 13.17 -21.26 18.96
CA GLU A 132 13.47 -22.36 18.02
C GLU A 132 12.21 -23.01 17.44
N GLN A 133 11.05 -22.85 18.09
CA GLN A 133 9.75 -23.31 17.56
C GLN A 133 9.18 -22.39 16.48
N ILE A 134 9.70 -21.16 16.33
CA ILE A 134 9.24 -20.20 15.32
C ILE A 134 10.15 -20.33 14.09
N GLN A 135 9.67 -21.05 13.07
CA GLN A 135 10.39 -21.24 11.81
C GLN A 135 9.69 -20.55 10.65
N ILE A 136 10.47 -19.95 9.75
CA ILE A 136 9.95 -19.37 8.50
C ILE A 136 9.66 -20.52 7.53
N GLY A 137 8.38 -20.82 7.35
CA GLY A 137 7.89 -21.87 6.46
C GLY A 137 7.60 -21.35 5.06
N ASN A 138 6.95 -20.18 4.93
CA ASN A 138 6.49 -19.62 3.66
C ASN A 138 6.50 -18.08 3.65
N GLU A 139 6.02 -17.47 2.56
CA GLU A 139 5.92 -16.02 2.38
C GLU A 139 5.05 -15.32 3.44
N TYR A 140 3.97 -15.96 3.90
CA TYR A 140 3.06 -15.39 4.90
C TYR A 140 3.73 -15.20 6.26
N ASP A 141 4.66 -16.09 6.63
CA ASP A 141 5.48 -15.93 7.84
C ASP A 141 6.37 -14.68 7.74
N VAL A 142 7.03 -14.51 6.59
CA VAL A 142 7.87 -13.35 6.29
C VAL A 142 7.04 -12.07 6.28
N GLN A 143 5.88 -12.08 5.62
CA GLN A 143 4.94 -10.97 5.56
C GLN A 143 4.49 -10.54 6.96
N ARG A 144 4.13 -11.49 7.84
CA ARG A 144 3.74 -11.22 9.22
C ARG A 144 4.88 -10.55 10.00
N MET A 145 6.09 -11.10 9.91
CA MET A 145 7.27 -10.54 10.58
C MET A 145 7.60 -9.14 10.06
N LEU A 146 7.56 -8.95 8.74
CA LEU A 146 7.84 -7.68 8.10
C LEU A 146 6.82 -6.60 8.50
N LEU A 147 5.52 -6.94 8.51
CA LEU A 147 4.48 -6.01 8.96
C LEU A 147 4.69 -5.59 10.42
N ALA A 148 5.11 -6.52 11.29
CA ALA A 148 5.39 -6.22 12.70
C ALA A 148 6.55 -5.23 12.89
N ILE A 149 7.51 -5.18 11.96
CA ILE A 149 8.62 -4.20 11.94
C ILE A 149 8.17 -2.86 11.35
N ILE A 150 7.35 -2.90 10.30
CA ILE A 150 6.93 -1.71 9.55
C ILE A 150 5.90 -0.89 10.35
N ARG A 151 4.89 -1.51 10.95
CA ARG A 151 3.78 -0.80 11.61
C ARG A 151 4.18 0.19 12.72
N PRO A 152 5.19 -0.10 13.57
CA PRO A 152 5.66 0.89 14.54
C PRO A 152 6.16 2.20 13.92
N VAL A 153 6.62 2.16 12.66
CA VAL A 153 7.11 3.34 11.92
C VAL A 153 6.04 3.91 11.00
N PHE A 154 5.19 3.04 10.44
CA PHE A 154 4.11 3.38 9.51
C PHE A 154 2.80 2.75 10.02
N PRO A 155 2.10 3.37 10.98
CA PRO A 155 0.96 2.75 11.67
C PRO A 155 -0.22 2.36 10.76
N ALA A 156 -0.36 3.08 9.63
CA ALA A 156 -1.37 2.82 8.62
C ALA A 156 -1.02 1.66 7.66
N ALA A 157 0.20 1.11 7.74
CA ALA A 157 0.60 -0.03 6.94
C ALA A 157 -0.29 -1.24 7.22
N ARG A 158 -0.74 -1.90 6.16
CA ARG A 158 -1.69 -3.02 6.21
C ARG A 158 -1.22 -4.18 5.36
N ALA A 159 -1.50 -5.39 5.80
CA ALA A 159 -1.40 -6.58 4.95
C ALA A 159 -2.66 -6.72 4.07
N GLU A 160 -2.56 -7.52 3.03
CA GLU A 160 -3.76 -8.03 2.37
C GLU A 160 -4.71 -8.72 3.37
N VAL A 161 -6.00 -8.58 3.11
CA VAL A 161 -7.05 -9.26 3.85
C VAL A 161 -7.67 -10.29 2.92
N VAL A 162 -7.78 -11.53 3.38
CA VAL A 162 -8.53 -12.56 2.65
C VAL A 162 -10.01 -12.15 2.67
N SER A 163 -10.49 -11.54 1.59
CA SER A 163 -11.92 -11.31 1.40
C SER A 163 -12.54 -12.52 0.70
N ASP A 164 -13.55 -13.16 1.32
CA ASP A 164 -14.33 -14.30 0.80
C ASP A 164 -15.13 -13.98 -0.49
N ASN A 165 -15.03 -12.76 -1.01
CA ASN A 165 -16.01 -12.21 -1.96
C ASN A 165 -15.68 -12.48 -3.44
N GLY A 166 -14.75 -13.39 -3.75
CA GLY A 166 -14.51 -13.85 -5.13
C GLY A 166 -14.03 -12.80 -6.15
N TYR A 167 -13.81 -11.55 -5.74
CA TYR A 167 -13.29 -10.50 -6.61
C TYR A 167 -11.76 -10.61 -6.71
N SER A 168 -11.30 -11.03 -7.89
CA SER A 168 -9.90 -11.20 -8.29
C SER A 168 -9.21 -9.85 -8.59
N GLY A 169 -9.30 -8.89 -7.66
CA GLY A 169 -8.44 -7.72 -7.71
C GLY A 169 -6.98 -8.16 -7.60
N MET A 170 -6.06 -7.48 -8.30
CA MET A 170 -4.62 -7.70 -8.11
C MET A 170 -4.26 -7.30 -6.68
N ARG A 171 -3.63 -8.22 -5.94
CA ARG A 171 -3.31 -8.06 -4.51
C ARG A 171 -1.80 -8.09 -4.33
N CYS A 172 -1.28 -7.07 -3.66
CA CYS A 172 0.06 -7.06 -3.09
C CYS A 172 -0.02 -7.54 -1.63
N ASP A 173 1.09 -8.05 -1.10
CA ASP A 173 1.13 -8.54 0.28
C ASP A 173 0.98 -7.45 1.34
N LEU A 174 1.69 -6.33 1.20
CA LEU A 174 1.63 -5.19 2.12
C LEU A 174 1.44 -3.87 1.36
N TYR A 175 0.73 -2.95 2.01
CA TYR A 175 0.40 -1.64 1.48
C TYR A 175 0.79 -0.53 2.45
N ILE A 176 1.43 0.52 1.93
CA ILE A 176 1.73 1.76 2.62
C ILE A 176 1.21 2.90 1.74
N ASP A 177 -0.13 2.99 1.69
CA ASP A 177 -0.84 3.79 0.69
C ASP A 177 -0.54 5.30 0.78
N GLU A 178 -0.15 5.80 1.96
CA GLU A 178 0.26 7.20 2.17
C GLU A 178 1.48 7.61 1.34
N TYR A 179 2.30 6.64 0.88
CA TYR A 179 3.47 6.86 0.02
C TYR A 179 3.35 6.18 -1.34
N ASP A 180 2.15 5.74 -1.73
CA ASP A 180 1.93 4.98 -2.98
C ASP A 180 2.88 3.80 -3.18
N LEU A 181 3.09 3.08 -2.08
CA LEU A 181 4.07 2.03 -1.99
C LEU A 181 3.41 0.72 -1.62
N ALA A 182 3.69 -0.31 -2.40
CA ALA A 182 3.36 -1.68 -2.08
C ALA A 182 4.63 -2.51 -1.87
N ILE A 183 4.53 -3.54 -1.03
CA ILE A 183 5.59 -4.52 -0.82
C ILE A 183 5.03 -5.90 -1.15
N GLU A 184 5.73 -6.60 -2.04
CA GLU A 184 5.50 -8.00 -2.39
C GLU A 184 6.55 -8.86 -1.68
N VAL A 185 6.13 -9.99 -1.13
CA VAL A 185 6.97 -10.90 -0.34
C VAL A 185 6.96 -12.27 -1.00
N LYS A 186 8.15 -12.78 -1.32
CA LYS A 186 8.32 -14.17 -1.77
C LYS A 186 9.23 -14.92 -0.81
N CYS A 187 8.88 -16.17 -0.51
CA CYS A 187 9.77 -17.11 0.16
C CYS A 187 10.08 -18.25 -0.81
N THR A 188 11.36 -18.54 -1.04
CA THR A 188 11.72 -19.68 -1.89
C THR A 188 11.38 -20.99 -1.17
N ARG A 189 11.04 -22.01 -1.95
CA ARG A 189 10.57 -23.31 -1.45
C ARG A 189 11.11 -24.44 -2.31
N LYS A 190 11.16 -25.64 -1.73
CA LYS A 190 11.59 -26.84 -2.43
C LYS A 190 10.92 -26.98 -3.81
N ASN A 191 11.73 -27.29 -4.82
CA ASN A 191 11.34 -27.42 -6.24
C ASN A 191 10.98 -26.10 -6.96
N MET A 192 11.10 -24.93 -6.31
CA MET A 192 11.07 -23.66 -7.02
C MET A 192 12.42 -23.44 -7.73
N THR A 193 12.38 -22.92 -8.94
CA THR A 193 13.58 -22.51 -9.69
C THR A 193 13.67 -20.99 -9.74
N GLU A 194 14.87 -20.44 -9.92
CA GLU A 194 15.08 -18.99 -10.09
C GLU A 194 14.25 -18.43 -11.28
N LYS A 195 14.08 -19.23 -12.33
CA LYS A 195 13.20 -18.90 -13.46
C LYS A 195 11.74 -18.75 -13.04
N MET A 196 11.20 -19.72 -12.28
CA MET A 196 9.82 -19.64 -11.78
C MET A 196 9.63 -18.44 -10.85
N LEU A 197 10.62 -18.15 -10.00
CA LEU A 197 10.61 -16.97 -9.14
C LEU A 197 10.58 -15.68 -9.98
N THR A 198 11.42 -15.60 -11.01
CA THR A 198 11.47 -14.45 -11.93
C THR A 198 10.15 -14.22 -12.66
N GLU A 199 9.52 -15.29 -13.15
CA GLU A 199 8.23 -15.21 -13.86
C GLU A 199 7.12 -14.67 -12.94
N GLN A 200 7.08 -15.12 -11.68
CA GLN A 200 6.13 -14.62 -10.69
C GLN A 200 6.36 -13.14 -10.39
N LEU A 201 7.59 -12.76 -10.05
CA LEU A 201 7.94 -11.36 -9.73
C LEU A 201 7.74 -10.41 -10.92
N GLY A 202 7.98 -10.89 -12.15
CA GLY A 202 7.75 -10.11 -13.36
C GLY A 202 6.26 -9.81 -13.59
N ALA A 203 5.37 -10.77 -13.31
CA ALA A 203 3.94 -10.55 -13.36
C ALA A 203 3.50 -9.56 -12.29
N ASP A 204 3.94 -9.76 -11.04
CA ASP A 204 3.60 -8.90 -9.90
C ASP A 204 4.05 -7.44 -10.15
N GLY A 205 5.29 -7.24 -10.62
CA GLY A 205 5.85 -5.93 -10.93
C GLY A 205 5.14 -5.18 -12.07
N PHE A 206 4.47 -5.89 -12.98
CA PHE A 206 3.69 -5.29 -14.08
C PHE A 206 2.26 -4.96 -13.66
N LEU A 207 1.62 -5.83 -12.88
CA LEU A 207 0.18 -5.80 -12.64
C LEU A 207 -0.24 -4.77 -11.57
N TYR A 208 0.57 -4.49 -10.55
CA TYR A 208 0.13 -3.66 -9.42
C TYR A 208 0.10 -2.15 -9.70
N ASP A 209 -1.03 -1.49 -9.45
CA ASP A 209 -1.23 -0.05 -9.68
C ASP A 209 -0.67 0.84 -8.55
N TYR A 210 0.65 0.75 -8.31
CA TYR A 210 1.39 1.60 -7.36
C TYR A 210 2.58 2.27 -8.05
N HIS A 211 2.91 3.51 -7.66
CA HIS A 211 4.13 4.19 -8.13
C HIS A 211 5.39 3.42 -7.73
N THR A 212 5.43 2.90 -6.50
CA THR A 212 6.59 2.18 -5.96
C THR A 212 6.21 0.76 -5.55
N ILE A 213 6.91 -0.24 -6.10
CA ILE A 213 6.80 -1.65 -5.69
C ILE A 213 8.16 -2.11 -5.18
N TYR A 214 8.19 -2.57 -3.93
CA TYR A 214 9.35 -3.27 -3.39
C TYR A 214 9.09 -4.76 -3.28
N MET A 215 10.05 -5.57 -3.70
CA MET A 215 9.96 -7.03 -3.65
C MET A 215 10.96 -7.54 -2.62
N LEU A 216 10.50 -8.17 -1.54
CA LEU A 216 11.34 -8.87 -0.59
C LEU A 216 11.36 -10.35 -0.92
N ILE A 217 12.53 -10.87 -1.28
CA ILE A 217 12.73 -12.30 -1.56
C ILE A 217 13.50 -12.89 -0.38
N TYR A 218 12.84 -13.72 0.42
CA TYR A 218 13.50 -14.55 1.40
C TYR A 218 13.95 -15.86 0.74
N ASP A 219 15.22 -15.94 0.35
CA ASP A 219 15.76 -17.07 -0.40
C ASP A 219 16.16 -18.23 0.51
N LYS A 220 15.16 -18.84 1.14
CA LYS A 220 15.31 -19.96 2.06
C LYS A 220 16.09 -21.15 1.49
N GLU A 221 15.92 -21.42 0.20
CA GLU A 221 16.52 -22.56 -0.49
C GLU A 221 17.83 -22.21 -1.23
N GLY A 222 18.26 -20.94 -1.23
CA GLY A 222 19.48 -20.51 -1.90
C GLY A 222 19.45 -20.70 -3.43
N ILE A 223 18.30 -20.48 -4.06
CA ILE A 223 18.13 -20.67 -5.52
C ILE A 223 18.56 -19.46 -6.35
N VAL A 224 18.75 -18.29 -5.74
CA VAL A 224 19.21 -17.07 -6.41
C VAL A 224 20.75 -17.04 -6.37
N GLU A 225 21.41 -17.43 -7.46
CA GLU A 225 22.87 -17.58 -7.48
C GLU A 225 23.63 -16.26 -7.35
N ASN A 226 23.08 -15.16 -7.90
CA ASN A 226 23.69 -13.84 -7.83
C ASN A 226 22.63 -12.79 -7.43
N PRO A 227 22.43 -12.59 -6.12
CA PRO A 227 21.46 -11.64 -5.59
C PRO A 227 21.57 -10.24 -6.21
N ALA A 228 22.78 -9.71 -6.36
CA ALA A 228 22.99 -8.37 -6.91
C ALA A 228 22.58 -8.28 -8.40
N ALA A 229 22.88 -9.30 -9.21
CA ALA A 229 22.44 -9.33 -10.60
C ALA A 229 20.91 -9.52 -10.70
N PHE A 230 20.34 -10.39 -9.87
CA PHE A 230 18.90 -10.64 -9.81
C PHE A 230 18.11 -9.38 -9.42
N GLU A 231 18.55 -8.65 -8.39
CA GLU A 231 17.94 -7.39 -7.98
C GLU A 231 17.98 -6.34 -9.09
N ASN A 232 19.12 -6.22 -9.78
CA ASN A 232 19.29 -5.27 -10.87
C ASN A 232 18.45 -5.61 -12.10
N MET A 233 18.21 -6.89 -12.39
CA MET A 233 17.36 -7.35 -13.50
C MET A 233 15.90 -6.89 -13.32
N LEU A 234 15.38 -6.96 -12.09
CA LEU A 234 14.01 -6.57 -11.75
C LEU A 234 13.86 -5.05 -11.56
N LYS A 235 14.97 -4.32 -11.45
CA LYS A 235 14.97 -2.88 -11.21
C LYS A 235 14.24 -2.13 -12.34
N ARG A 236 13.35 -1.23 -11.95
CA ARG A 236 12.66 -0.28 -12.85
C ARG A 236 12.73 1.13 -12.28
N GLU A 237 12.88 2.11 -13.16
CA GLU A 237 12.93 3.52 -12.79
C GLU A 237 11.69 4.23 -13.30
N TYR A 238 11.06 5.06 -12.45
CA TYR A 238 9.79 5.68 -12.78
C TYR A 238 9.83 6.49 -14.08
N ASP A 239 10.86 7.34 -14.25
CA ASP A 239 11.03 8.19 -15.43
C ASP A 239 11.11 7.42 -16.76
N ARG A 240 11.53 6.15 -16.71
CA ARG A 240 11.71 5.30 -17.90
C ARG A 240 10.54 4.35 -18.10
N ASP A 241 10.06 3.75 -17.01
CA ASP A 241 9.18 2.59 -17.03
C ASP A 241 7.75 2.92 -16.57
N GLY A 242 7.51 4.16 -16.12
CA GLY A 242 6.23 4.60 -15.52
C GLY A 242 6.00 4.05 -14.10
N ARG A 243 6.99 3.36 -13.53
CA ARG A 243 6.96 2.75 -12.20
C ARG A 243 8.36 2.55 -11.61
N GLN A 244 8.49 2.70 -10.30
CA GLN A 244 9.68 2.31 -9.56
C GLN A 244 9.54 0.88 -9.02
N VAL A 245 10.48 0.00 -9.39
CA VAL A 245 10.58 -1.36 -8.85
C VAL A 245 11.98 -1.59 -8.27
N ARG A 246 12.04 -2.16 -7.07
CA ARG A 246 13.28 -2.60 -6.41
C ARG A 246 13.07 -3.96 -5.77
N ALA A 247 14.01 -4.87 -5.97
CA ALA A 247 14.04 -6.15 -5.27
C ALA A 247 15.11 -6.14 -4.16
N PHE A 248 14.89 -6.95 -3.14
CA PHE A 248 15.74 -7.16 -1.98
C PHE A 248 15.81 -8.66 -1.72
N VAL A 249 16.94 -9.28 -2.03
CA VAL A 249 17.16 -10.71 -1.78
C VAL A 249 17.83 -10.87 -0.43
N ILE A 250 17.19 -11.66 0.43
CA ILE A 250 17.65 -12.00 1.77
C ILE A 250 17.91 -13.48 1.83
N GLU A 251 19.17 -13.84 1.92
CA GLU A 251 19.58 -15.19 2.27
C GLU A 251 19.37 -15.39 3.77
N PRO A 252 18.84 -16.55 4.22
CA PRO A 252 18.88 -16.92 5.62
C PRO A 252 20.32 -16.83 6.09
N ALA A 253 20.56 -16.14 7.20
CA ALA A 253 21.86 -16.22 7.85
C ALA A 253 22.09 -17.69 8.22
N THR A 254 22.94 -18.36 7.45
CA THR A 254 23.44 -19.70 7.75
C THR A 254 24.16 -19.65 9.09
N LEU A 255 23.88 -20.65 9.94
CA LEU A 255 24.70 -20.97 11.11
C LEU A 255 26.07 -21.47 10.66
#